data_AF-A0A7W7RBH2-F1
#
_entry.id   AF-A0A7W7RBH2-F1
#
_cell.length_a   1.000
_cell.length_b   1.000
_cell.length_c   1.000
_cell.angle_alpha   90.00
_cell.angle_beta   90.00
_cell.angle_gamma   90.00
#
_symmetry.space_group_name_H-M   'P 1'
#
loop_
_entity.id
_entity.type
_entity.pdbx_description
1 polymer ?
#
loop_
_entity_poly.entity_id
_entity_poly.type
_entity_poly.pdbx_seq_one_letter_code
_entity_poly.pdbx_strand_id
1 'polypeptide(L)'
;MRGCGDLLTGFAWLAGVEVPGGFRGGWEVGAHLQVTVIGGRLTVRRSSVLDPNGAVLIEDLDLASGPGQAQMPATFKLGFAAGTGGATAAHRIRNLAVALPVAMPLEMSGPLTAKAGHRISYTVGVQNHGPNDAPDAVVRGEVPVQLVDVEVTCRGENGAVCGPGTATDGELHQPLSLPKGSKAVITLRGTVDSHYEGDFTATSRITSATRANTAAQQSGQVTTTAELPLITVGQKIAGQWDQTWPEDARGWLVSYNLSLAANEHRVTAWEIAFDVPAR
;
A
#
# COMPACT_ATOMS: atom_id res chain seq x y z
N MET A 1 19.64 -3.51 27.88
CA MET A 1 19.10 -4.88 27.92
C MET A 1 20.01 -5.76 28.73
N ARG A 2 19.43 -6.51 29.66
CA ARG A 2 20.12 -7.52 30.46
C ARG A 2 19.55 -8.88 30.09
N GLY A 3 20.39 -9.90 30.06
CA GLY A 3 20.02 -11.28 29.80
C GLY A 3 19.71 -12.02 31.10
N CYS A 4 19.80 -13.35 31.09
CA CYS A 4 19.56 -14.14 32.30
C CYS A 4 20.54 -13.82 33.43
N GLY A 5 20.15 -14.21 34.64
CA GLY A 5 20.90 -14.05 35.87
C GLY A 5 19.97 -14.26 37.05
N ASP A 6 20.47 -14.00 38.25
CA ASP A 6 19.69 -14.06 39.47
C ASP A 6 19.97 -12.84 40.37
N LEU A 7 19.29 -12.77 41.50
CA LEU A 7 19.48 -11.69 42.47
C LEU A 7 20.82 -11.76 43.20
N LEU A 8 21.56 -12.87 43.09
CA LEU A 8 22.83 -13.10 43.79
C LEU A 8 24.03 -12.65 42.95
N THR A 9 24.00 -12.98 41.66
CA THR A 9 25.08 -12.76 40.68
C THR A 9 24.77 -11.61 39.73
N GLY A 10 23.52 -11.16 39.69
CA GLY A 10 23.03 -10.11 38.81
C GLY A 10 22.71 -10.62 37.41
N PHE A 11 22.08 -9.76 36.61
CA PHE A 11 21.71 -10.07 35.23
C PHE A 11 22.80 -9.62 34.26
N ALA A 12 23.24 -10.54 33.39
CA ALA A 12 24.32 -10.29 32.43
C ALA A 12 23.97 -9.12 31.49
N TRP A 13 24.93 -8.22 31.22
CA TRP A 13 24.71 -7.17 30.24
C TRP A 13 24.76 -7.73 28.83
N LEU A 14 23.76 -7.42 28.00
CA LEU A 14 23.71 -7.88 26.61
C LEU A 14 23.99 -6.74 25.63
N ALA A 15 23.17 -5.71 25.66
CA ALA A 15 23.25 -4.58 24.74
C ALA A 15 22.58 -3.36 25.34
N GLY A 16 22.97 -2.17 24.91
CA GLY A 16 22.30 -0.92 25.25
C GLY A 16 22.69 0.15 24.25
N VAL A 17 21.75 1.03 23.96
CA VAL A 17 21.98 2.21 23.14
C VAL A 17 21.66 3.43 23.98
N GLU A 18 22.58 4.38 23.98
CA GLU A 18 22.32 5.68 24.59
C GLU A 18 21.29 6.43 23.74
N VAL A 19 20.25 6.94 24.39
CA VAL A 19 19.26 7.80 23.74
C VAL A 19 19.62 9.23 24.12
N PRO A 20 20.16 10.05 23.20
CA PRO A 20 20.53 11.43 23.51
C PRO A 20 19.33 12.22 24.08
N GLY A 21 19.54 12.90 25.21
CA GLY A 21 18.46 13.59 25.96
C GLY A 21 17.61 12.68 26.85
N GLY A 22 17.89 11.38 26.89
CA GLY A 22 17.14 10.37 27.61
C GLY A 22 15.80 10.03 26.97
N PHE A 23 15.07 9.10 27.60
CA PHE A 23 13.68 8.81 27.25
C PHE A 23 12.76 9.41 28.32
N ARG A 24 12.28 10.63 28.09
CA ARG A 24 11.17 11.23 28.86
C ARG A 24 9.86 11.02 28.11
N GLY A 25 9.41 9.76 28.02
CA GLY A 25 8.15 9.42 27.39
C GLY A 25 6.97 9.67 28.33
N GLY A 26 6.22 10.74 28.10
CA GLY A 26 4.90 10.96 28.69
C GLY A 26 3.80 10.47 27.76
N TRP A 27 2.66 10.01 28.30
CA TRP A 27 1.49 9.64 27.49
C TRP A 27 1.03 10.78 26.56
N GLU A 28 1.12 12.03 27.05
CA GLU A 28 0.77 13.27 26.36
C GLU A 28 1.50 13.47 25.01
N VAL A 29 2.70 12.88 24.86
CA VAL A 29 3.53 12.94 23.63
C VAL A 29 3.54 11.60 22.87
N GLY A 30 2.78 10.61 23.35
CA GLY A 30 2.56 9.35 22.65
C GLY A 30 3.81 8.49 22.43
N ALA A 31 4.80 8.58 23.33
CA ALA A 31 6.05 7.84 23.19
C ALA A 31 5.85 6.34 23.51
N HIS A 32 6.17 5.47 22.55
CA HIS A 32 6.04 4.02 22.66
C HIS A 32 7.40 3.33 22.49
N LEU A 33 7.66 2.33 23.34
CA LEU A 33 8.72 1.36 23.11
C LEU A 33 8.08 0.06 22.67
N GLN A 34 8.36 -0.34 21.44
CA GLN A 34 7.99 -1.64 20.90
C GLN A 34 9.18 -2.58 21.07
N VAL A 35 8.94 -3.70 21.74
CA VAL A 35 9.90 -4.80 21.86
C VAL A 35 9.34 -5.98 21.10
N THR A 36 10.04 -6.42 20.07
CA THR A 36 9.67 -7.56 19.25
C THR A 36 10.66 -8.68 19.49
N VAL A 37 10.19 -9.86 19.91
CA VAL A 37 11.04 -11.05 20.09
C VAL A 37 10.56 -12.14 19.14
N ILE A 38 11.40 -12.52 18.18
CA ILE A 38 11.09 -13.50 17.14
C ILE A 38 12.24 -14.50 17.06
N GLY A 39 11.95 -15.79 17.28
CA GLY A 39 12.97 -16.84 17.16
C GLY A 39 14.20 -16.63 18.07
N GLY A 40 14.02 -16.01 19.24
CA GLY A 40 15.12 -15.65 20.14
C GLY A 40 15.86 -14.37 19.78
N ARG A 41 15.45 -13.66 18.71
CA ARG A 41 16.03 -12.38 18.30
C ARG A 41 15.16 -11.22 18.74
N LEU A 42 15.77 -10.19 19.31
CA LEU A 42 15.07 -9.05 19.90
C LEU A 42 15.37 -7.75 19.14
N THR A 43 14.30 -7.09 18.69
CA THR A 43 14.36 -5.74 18.14
C THR A 43 13.62 -4.76 19.05
N VAL A 44 14.25 -3.65 19.39
CA VAL A 44 13.65 -2.54 20.16
C VAL A 44 13.47 -1.36 19.23
N ARG A 45 12.24 -0.88 19.10
CA ARG A 45 11.89 0.33 18.36
C ARG A 45 11.27 1.36 19.28
N ARG A 46 11.58 2.62 19.06
CA ARG A 46 10.96 3.76 19.72
C ARG A 46 10.13 4.54 18.71
N SER A 47 8.82 4.61 18.91
CA SER A 47 7.93 5.46 18.11
C SER A 47 7.27 6.53 18.97
N SER A 48 6.66 7.52 18.30
CA SER A 48 5.79 8.50 18.93
C SER A 48 4.58 8.78 18.05
N VAL A 49 3.61 9.58 18.52
CA VAL A 49 2.50 10.02 17.65
C VAL A 49 3.01 10.84 16.45
N LEU A 50 4.09 11.62 16.64
CA LEU A 50 4.70 12.44 15.58
C LEU A 50 5.67 11.64 14.68
N ASP A 51 6.09 10.46 15.13
CA ASP A 51 6.96 9.55 14.39
C ASP A 51 6.44 8.11 14.58
N PRO A 52 5.34 7.77 13.89
CA PRO A 52 4.65 6.50 14.09
C PRO A 52 5.47 5.31 13.57
N ASN A 53 6.34 5.56 12.59
CA ASN A 53 7.32 4.58 12.16
C ASN A 53 8.33 4.40 13.28
N GLY A 54 8.92 5.45 13.84
CA GLY A 54 9.85 5.34 14.96
C GLY A 54 11.25 4.89 14.54
N ALA A 55 12.20 5.03 15.45
CA ALA A 55 13.60 4.65 15.27
C ALA A 55 13.90 3.28 15.87
N VAL A 56 14.57 2.41 15.11
CA VAL A 56 15.12 1.15 15.64
C VAL A 56 16.30 1.50 16.53
N LEU A 57 16.23 1.11 17.80
CA LEU A 57 17.27 1.34 18.79
C LEU A 57 18.20 0.14 18.92
N ILE A 58 17.63 -1.06 18.89
CA ILE A 58 18.38 -2.33 18.90
C ILE A 58 17.77 -3.18 17.81
N GLU A 59 18.60 -3.66 16.90
CA GLU A 59 18.18 -4.47 15.77
C GLU A 59 18.72 -5.90 15.94
N ASP A 60 17.82 -6.87 15.79
CA ASP A 60 18.14 -8.30 15.64
C ASP A 60 19.10 -8.87 16.71
N LEU A 61 18.99 -8.42 17.96
CA LEU A 61 19.85 -8.91 19.03
C LEU A 61 19.52 -10.37 19.34
N ASP A 62 20.48 -11.26 19.10
CA ASP A 62 20.38 -12.66 19.50
C ASP A 62 20.44 -12.81 21.03
N LEU A 63 19.31 -13.20 21.62
CA LEU A 63 19.20 -13.41 23.06
C LEU A 63 19.90 -14.69 23.53
N ALA A 64 20.18 -15.64 22.64
CA ALA A 64 20.74 -16.95 22.99
C ALA A 64 22.28 -16.95 22.99
N SER A 65 22.93 -16.18 22.12
CA SER A 65 24.40 -16.16 21.99
C SER A 65 25.09 -15.10 22.86
N GLY A 66 24.34 -14.36 23.68
CA GLY A 66 24.92 -13.40 24.61
C GLY A 66 25.88 -14.03 25.62
N PRO A 67 26.97 -13.35 26.01
CA PRO A 67 27.90 -13.87 27.02
C PRO A 67 27.18 -14.10 28.35
N GLY A 68 27.42 -15.26 28.96
CA GLY A 68 26.81 -15.65 30.24
C GLY A 68 25.31 -15.96 30.16
N GLN A 69 24.77 -16.22 28.97
CA GLN A 69 23.40 -16.68 28.82
C GLN A 69 23.25 -18.16 29.18
N ALA A 70 22.35 -18.45 30.11
CA ALA A 70 21.79 -19.77 30.32
C ALA A 70 21.00 -20.16 29.06
N GLN A 71 20.97 -21.46 28.77
CA GLN A 71 20.18 -21.97 27.64
C GLN A 71 18.73 -21.50 27.77
N MET A 72 18.27 -20.77 26.75
CA MET A 72 16.90 -20.25 26.75
C MET A 72 15.91 -21.42 26.81
N PRO A 73 14.98 -21.45 27.79
CA PRO A 73 13.96 -22.48 27.84
C PRO A 73 13.10 -22.43 26.57
N ALA A 74 12.51 -23.57 26.18
CA ALA A 74 11.63 -23.65 25.01
C ALA A 74 10.44 -22.66 25.05
N THR A 75 10.08 -22.19 26.25
CA THR A 75 9.11 -21.11 26.47
C THR A 75 9.83 -19.83 26.89
N PHE A 76 9.86 -18.82 26.01
CA PHE A 76 10.38 -17.49 26.34
C PHE A 76 9.50 -16.80 27.39
N LYS A 77 10.12 -16.17 28.39
CA LYS A 77 9.44 -15.36 29.41
C LYS A 77 9.96 -13.92 29.31
N LEU A 78 9.07 -12.98 29.00
CA LEU A 78 9.36 -11.54 29.08
C LEU A 78 9.04 -11.05 30.50
N GLY A 79 10.02 -10.43 31.17
CA GLY A 79 9.85 -9.83 32.50
C GLY A 79 10.37 -8.40 32.53
N PHE A 80 9.81 -7.59 33.43
CA PHE A 80 10.23 -6.21 33.67
C PHE A 80 10.84 -6.15 35.06
N ALA A 81 12.08 -5.68 35.17
CA ALA A 81 12.79 -5.59 36.43
C ALA A 81 12.49 -4.28 37.18
N ALA A 82 12.51 -4.31 38.51
CA ALA A 82 12.43 -3.13 39.35
C ALA A 82 13.74 -2.33 39.32
N GLY A 83 13.68 -1.06 39.71
CA GLY A 83 14.88 -0.25 39.96
C GLY A 83 15.62 -0.74 41.21
N THR A 84 16.94 -0.55 41.25
CA THR A 84 17.74 -0.76 42.46
C THR A 84 17.80 0.52 43.30
N GLY A 85 17.94 0.40 44.63
CA GLY A 85 18.00 1.54 45.56
C GLY A 85 16.63 2.11 45.94
N GLY A 86 16.56 3.40 46.29
CA GLY A 86 15.31 4.11 46.63
C GLY A 86 14.50 4.59 45.41
N ALA A 87 14.86 4.16 44.20
CA ALA A 87 14.21 4.58 42.95
C ALA A 87 12.99 3.71 42.64
N THR A 88 11.87 4.34 42.25
CA THR A 88 10.68 3.64 41.77
C THR A 88 10.71 3.52 40.25
N ALA A 89 10.72 2.30 39.72
CA ALA A 89 10.54 2.05 38.29
C ALA A 89 9.06 1.70 38.01
N ALA A 90 8.31 2.66 37.47
CA ALA A 90 6.92 2.44 37.08
C ALA A 90 6.87 1.95 35.62
N HIS A 91 6.53 0.68 35.42
CA HIS A 91 6.31 0.09 34.10
C HIS A 91 4.82 0.06 33.78
N ARG A 92 4.40 0.79 32.74
CA ARG A 92 3.01 0.71 32.24
C ARG A 92 2.98 -0.08 30.95
N ILE A 93 2.71 -1.37 31.07
CA ILE A 93 2.60 -2.27 29.91
C ILE A 93 1.16 -2.21 29.40
N ARG A 94 1.00 -1.91 28.12
CA ARG A 94 -0.29 -1.92 27.43
C ARG A 94 -0.11 -2.63 26.09
N ASN A 95 -1.18 -3.24 25.59
CA ASN A 95 -1.21 -3.90 24.29
C ASN A 95 -0.12 -4.96 24.09
N LEU A 96 0.20 -5.73 25.15
CA LEU A 96 1.07 -6.90 25.01
C LEU A 96 0.41 -7.89 24.04
N ALA A 97 1.02 -8.06 22.87
CA ALA A 97 0.62 -9.06 21.90
C ALA A 97 1.67 -10.17 21.86
N VAL A 98 1.21 -11.42 21.98
CA VAL A 98 2.03 -12.60 21.75
C VAL A 98 1.48 -13.27 20.51
N ALA A 99 2.29 -13.31 19.46
CA ALA A 99 1.90 -13.89 18.18
C ALA A 99 3.05 -14.73 17.63
N LEU A 100 2.70 -15.80 16.90
CA LEU A 100 3.70 -16.58 16.19
C LEU A 100 4.22 -15.78 15.00
N PRO A 101 5.54 -15.77 14.74
CA PRO A 101 6.12 -15.06 13.62
C PRO A 101 5.80 -15.77 12.31
N VAL A 102 5.48 -14.98 11.28
CA VAL A 102 5.36 -15.45 9.89
C VAL A 102 5.87 -14.34 8.98
N ALA A 103 6.76 -14.65 8.05
CA ALA A 103 7.17 -13.71 7.00
C ALA A 103 6.19 -13.84 5.82
N MET A 104 5.30 -12.85 5.69
CA MET A 104 4.35 -12.76 4.58
C MET A 104 4.63 -11.53 3.71
N PRO A 105 5.64 -11.58 2.80
CA PRO A 105 5.86 -10.48 1.88
C PRO A 105 4.66 -10.28 0.95
N LEU A 106 4.38 -9.02 0.65
CA LEU A 106 3.35 -8.61 -0.29
C LEU A 106 3.98 -7.81 -1.43
N GLU A 107 3.64 -8.19 -2.65
CA GLU A 107 4.00 -7.47 -3.87
C GLU A 107 2.72 -7.04 -4.59
N MET A 108 2.72 -5.82 -5.14
CA MET A 108 1.58 -5.29 -5.88
C MET A 108 2.07 -4.74 -7.22
N SER A 109 1.32 -5.01 -8.29
CA SER A 109 1.60 -4.54 -9.64
C SER A 109 0.32 -4.14 -10.38
N GLY A 110 0.46 -3.28 -11.37
CA GLY A 110 -0.63 -2.75 -12.19
C GLY A 110 -0.08 -1.80 -13.25
N PRO A 111 -0.93 -1.24 -14.11
CA PRO A 111 -0.51 -0.29 -15.12
C PRO A 111 -0.10 1.06 -14.49
N LEU A 112 0.96 1.68 -15.02
CA LEU A 112 1.35 3.04 -14.64
C LEU A 112 0.53 4.10 -15.37
N THR A 113 -0.02 3.76 -16.53
CA THR A 113 -0.91 4.62 -17.32
C THR A 113 -2.15 3.85 -17.75
N ALA A 114 -3.29 4.53 -17.83
CA ALA A 114 -4.55 3.96 -18.25
C ALA A 114 -5.33 4.97 -19.09
N LYS A 115 -6.20 4.47 -19.97
CA LYS A 115 -7.16 5.32 -20.67
C LYS A 115 -8.45 5.38 -19.87
N ALA A 116 -9.02 6.58 -19.73
CA ALA A 116 -10.36 6.74 -19.19
C ALA A 116 -11.36 5.85 -19.95
N GLY A 117 -12.25 5.16 -19.22
CA GLY A 117 -13.23 4.23 -19.78
C GLY A 117 -12.70 2.83 -20.13
N HIS A 118 -11.40 2.56 -19.95
CA HIS A 118 -10.84 1.22 -20.20
C HIS A 118 -10.75 0.39 -18.92
N ARG A 119 -10.89 -0.94 -19.07
CA ARG A 119 -10.68 -1.90 -17.99
C ARG A 119 -9.19 -2.09 -17.71
N ILE A 120 -8.80 -1.99 -16.45
CA ILE A 120 -7.45 -2.26 -15.97
C ILE A 120 -7.44 -3.35 -14.91
N SER A 121 -6.24 -3.87 -14.60
CA SER A 121 -6.06 -4.94 -13.63
C SER A 121 -4.88 -4.66 -12.72
N TYR A 122 -5.09 -4.80 -11.41
CA TYR A 122 -4.02 -4.88 -10.41
C TYR A 122 -3.86 -6.31 -9.95
N THR A 123 -2.62 -6.70 -9.64
CA THR A 123 -2.29 -7.99 -9.07
C THR A 123 -1.60 -7.79 -7.73
N VAL A 124 -2.05 -8.51 -6.70
CA VAL A 124 -1.44 -8.54 -5.37
C VAL A 124 -0.99 -9.96 -5.09
N GLY A 125 0.33 -10.18 -5.03
CA GLY A 125 0.93 -11.45 -4.68
C GLY A 125 1.31 -11.47 -3.20
N VAL A 126 0.94 -12.52 -2.49
CA VAL A 126 1.37 -12.75 -1.12
C VAL A 126 1.89 -14.17 -0.98
N GLN A 127 3.03 -14.35 -0.33
CA GLN A 127 3.60 -15.66 -0.03
C GLN A 127 3.83 -15.82 1.46
N ASN A 128 3.69 -17.02 2.01
CA ASN A 128 4.12 -17.34 3.37
C ASN A 128 5.51 -18.01 3.34
N HIS A 129 6.57 -17.30 3.74
CA HIS A 129 7.95 -17.82 3.83
C HIS A 129 8.22 -18.58 5.14
N GLY A 130 7.24 -18.65 6.04
CA GLY A 130 7.33 -19.30 7.34
C GLY A 130 7.86 -18.37 8.43
N PRO A 131 8.22 -18.90 9.61
CA PRO A 131 8.31 -20.33 9.93
C PRO A 131 6.97 -21.02 10.22
N ASN A 132 5.90 -20.27 10.49
CA ASN A 132 4.58 -20.83 10.84
C ASN A 132 3.53 -20.63 9.74
N ASP A 133 2.42 -21.36 9.83
CA ASP A 133 1.23 -21.14 9.00
C ASP A 133 0.49 -19.87 9.42
N ALA A 134 -0.22 -19.23 8.50
CA ALA A 134 -1.07 -18.07 8.75
C ALA A 134 -2.53 -18.38 8.34
N PRO A 135 -3.36 -18.94 9.24
CA PRO A 135 -4.72 -19.40 8.92
C PRO A 135 -5.75 -18.27 8.78
N ASP A 136 -5.41 -17.06 9.22
CA ASP A 136 -6.28 -15.90 9.37
C ASP A 136 -5.66 -14.64 8.75
N ALA A 137 -4.90 -14.82 7.67
CA ALA A 137 -4.29 -13.69 6.97
C ALA A 137 -5.37 -12.92 6.19
N VAL A 138 -5.25 -11.60 6.14
CA VAL A 138 -6.20 -10.74 5.41
C VAL A 138 -5.42 -9.70 4.64
N VAL A 139 -5.70 -9.58 3.35
CA VAL A 139 -5.26 -8.44 2.54
C VAL A 139 -6.35 -7.38 2.57
N ARG A 140 -5.98 -6.18 3.01
CA ARG A 140 -6.82 -4.99 2.94
C ARG A 140 -6.15 -3.90 2.13
N GLY A 141 -6.90 -3.00 1.55
CA GLY A 141 -6.32 -1.92 0.76
C GLY A 141 -7.35 -0.93 0.28
N GLU A 142 -6.90 0.22 -0.17
CA GLU A 142 -7.76 1.22 -0.78
C GLU A 142 -7.91 0.89 -2.27
N VAL A 143 -9.17 0.75 -2.69
CA VAL A 143 -9.58 0.67 -4.08
C VAL A 143 -9.99 2.08 -4.51
N PRO A 144 -9.27 2.69 -5.47
CA PRO A 144 -9.55 4.03 -5.96
C PRO A 144 -11.00 4.16 -6.40
N VAL A 145 -11.68 5.23 -5.97
CA VAL A 145 -13.07 5.52 -6.36
C VAL A 145 -13.23 5.77 -7.87
N GLN A 146 -12.11 6.07 -8.55
CA GLN A 146 -12.02 6.21 -10.00
C GLN A 146 -12.16 4.87 -10.75
N LEU A 147 -12.16 3.74 -10.04
CA LEU A 147 -12.42 2.43 -10.61
C LEU A 147 -13.85 2.02 -10.33
N VAL A 148 -14.63 1.85 -11.39
CA VAL A 148 -16.01 1.32 -11.35
C VAL A 148 -16.04 -0.15 -11.74
N ASP A 149 -17.12 -0.84 -11.39
CA ASP A 149 -17.35 -2.26 -11.70
C ASP A 149 -16.17 -3.17 -11.30
N VAL A 150 -15.67 -2.97 -10.07
CA VAL A 150 -14.51 -3.67 -9.56
C VAL A 150 -14.86 -5.11 -9.17
N GLU A 151 -14.17 -6.05 -9.81
CA GLU A 151 -14.22 -7.47 -9.51
C GLU A 151 -12.93 -7.90 -8.80
N VAL A 152 -13.09 -8.73 -7.76
CA VAL A 152 -11.98 -9.36 -7.04
C VAL A 152 -11.98 -10.84 -7.33
N THR A 153 -10.83 -11.36 -7.77
CA THR A 153 -10.59 -12.79 -7.87
C THR A 153 -9.34 -13.15 -7.09
N CYS A 154 -9.27 -14.37 -6.56
CA CYS A 154 -8.11 -14.84 -5.82
C CYS A 154 -7.82 -16.29 -6.19
N ARG A 155 -6.54 -16.56 -6.43
CA ARG A 155 -6.03 -17.90 -6.73
C ARG A 155 -5.01 -18.29 -5.68
N GLY A 156 -5.29 -19.38 -4.96
CA GLY A 156 -4.33 -20.02 -4.07
C GLY A 156 -3.42 -20.99 -4.82
N GLU A 157 -2.16 -21.05 -4.41
CA GLU A 157 -1.13 -21.98 -4.87
C GLU A 157 -0.50 -22.67 -3.66
N ASN A 158 -0.02 -23.91 -3.85
CA ASN A 158 0.65 -24.71 -2.83
C ASN A 158 -0.16 -24.82 -1.51
N GLY A 159 -1.48 -25.02 -1.63
CA GLY A 159 -2.38 -25.20 -0.49
C GLY A 159 -2.92 -23.92 0.14
N ALA A 160 -2.58 -22.74 -0.39
CA ALA A 160 -3.26 -21.50 0.00
C ALA A 160 -4.75 -21.59 -0.33
N VAL A 161 -5.59 -21.09 0.57
CA VAL A 161 -7.04 -20.99 0.39
C VAL A 161 -7.44 -19.52 0.39
N CYS A 162 -8.16 -19.12 -0.65
CA CYS A 162 -8.76 -17.79 -0.72
C CYS A 162 -10.17 -17.83 -0.12
N GLY A 163 -10.45 -16.97 0.86
CA GLY A 163 -11.81 -16.67 1.26
C GLY A 163 -12.54 -15.81 0.22
N PRO A 164 -13.84 -15.50 0.42
CA PRO A 164 -14.56 -14.58 -0.44
C PRO A 164 -13.94 -13.18 -0.34
N GLY A 165 -13.42 -12.68 -1.46
CA GLY A 165 -12.87 -11.32 -1.57
C GLY A 165 -13.93 -10.31 -1.98
N THR A 166 -13.85 -9.10 -1.44
CA THR A 166 -14.74 -7.98 -1.79
C THR A 166 -13.94 -6.70 -2.03
N ALA A 167 -14.48 -5.83 -2.88
CA ALA A 167 -14.01 -4.46 -3.08
C ALA A 167 -15.24 -3.55 -2.99
N THR A 168 -15.58 -3.12 -1.77
CA THR A 168 -16.80 -2.38 -1.46
C THR A 168 -16.45 -1.11 -0.72
N ASP A 169 -17.16 -0.01 -1.00
CA ASP A 169 -16.95 1.29 -0.36
C ASP A 169 -15.49 1.79 -0.45
N GLY A 170 -14.79 1.46 -1.53
CA GLY A 170 -13.39 1.82 -1.75
C GLY A 170 -12.38 1.01 -0.92
N GLU A 171 -12.80 -0.08 -0.26
CA GLU A 171 -11.91 -0.96 0.49
C GLU A 171 -11.88 -2.38 -0.10
N LEU A 172 -10.67 -2.87 -0.39
CA LEU A 172 -10.40 -4.28 -0.63
C LEU A 172 -10.42 -5.03 0.71
N HIS A 173 -11.12 -6.16 0.76
CA HIS A 173 -11.03 -7.12 1.83
C HIS A 173 -10.93 -8.54 1.27
N GLN A 174 -9.78 -9.18 1.45
CA GLN A 174 -9.51 -10.53 0.95
C GLN A 174 -8.94 -11.42 2.07
N PRO A 175 -9.77 -12.27 2.70
CA PRO A 175 -9.33 -13.29 3.64
C PRO A 175 -8.53 -14.38 2.93
N LEU A 176 -7.51 -14.90 3.60
CA LEU A 176 -6.60 -15.94 3.13
C LEU A 176 -6.23 -16.89 4.26
N SER A 177 -6.09 -18.18 3.94
CA SER A 177 -5.34 -19.13 4.76
C SER A 177 -4.09 -19.53 4.01
N LEU A 178 -2.93 -19.24 4.59
CA LEU A 178 -1.62 -19.43 3.98
C LEU A 178 -0.79 -20.42 4.81
N PRO A 179 -0.79 -21.73 4.50
CA PRO A 179 0.21 -22.66 5.00
C PRO A 179 1.64 -22.21 4.68
N LYS A 180 2.64 -22.66 5.43
CA LYS A 180 4.05 -22.38 5.16
C LYS A 180 4.41 -22.82 3.74
N GLY A 181 5.04 -21.92 2.99
CA GLY A 181 5.44 -22.14 1.59
C GLY A 181 4.33 -21.88 0.56
N SER A 182 3.11 -21.59 1.01
CA SER A 182 1.98 -21.29 0.13
C SER A 182 2.01 -19.86 -0.41
N LYS A 183 1.27 -19.63 -1.50
CA LYS A 183 1.16 -18.32 -2.16
C LYS A 183 -0.30 -18.07 -2.57
N ALA A 184 -0.76 -16.84 -2.45
CA ALA A 184 -2.02 -16.38 -3.01
C ALA A 184 -1.76 -15.23 -3.98
N VAL A 185 -2.50 -15.22 -5.09
CA VAL A 185 -2.49 -14.15 -6.08
C VAL A 185 -3.90 -13.59 -6.19
N ILE A 186 -4.06 -12.34 -5.82
CA ILE A 186 -5.32 -11.60 -5.85
C ILE A 186 -5.29 -10.71 -7.08
N THR A 187 -6.38 -10.66 -7.83
CA THR A 187 -6.52 -9.81 -9.01
C THR A 187 -7.75 -8.93 -8.85
N LEU A 188 -7.53 -7.61 -8.89
CA LEU A 188 -8.56 -6.59 -8.95
C LEU A 188 -8.72 -6.17 -10.40
N ARG A 189 -9.95 -6.21 -10.94
CA ARG A 189 -10.26 -5.72 -12.28
C ARG A 189 -11.37 -4.69 -12.21
N GLY A 190 -11.13 -3.50 -12.72
CA GLY A 190 -12.11 -2.42 -12.74
C GLY A 190 -11.96 -1.55 -13.97
N THR A 191 -12.97 -0.77 -14.28
CA THR A 191 -12.97 0.19 -15.38
C THR A 191 -12.64 1.57 -14.85
N VAL A 192 -11.68 2.27 -15.45
CA VAL A 192 -11.41 3.67 -15.09
C VAL A 192 -12.61 4.52 -15.48
N ASP A 193 -13.08 5.40 -14.60
CA ASP A 193 -14.15 6.36 -14.93
C ASP A 193 -13.83 7.08 -16.25
N SER A 194 -14.80 7.10 -17.15
CA SER A 194 -14.64 7.68 -18.50
C SER A 194 -14.39 9.20 -18.50
N HIS A 195 -14.64 9.89 -17.39
CA HIS A 195 -14.45 11.33 -17.26
C HIS A 195 -13.25 11.70 -16.38
N TYR A 196 -12.53 10.70 -15.85
CA TYR A 196 -11.43 10.95 -14.95
C TYR A 196 -10.11 11.14 -15.71
N GLU A 197 -9.36 12.16 -15.33
CA GLU A 197 -8.00 12.45 -15.77
C GLU A 197 -7.13 12.73 -14.54
N GLY A 198 -5.90 12.22 -14.54
CA GLY A 198 -4.95 12.42 -13.45
C GLY A 198 -4.57 11.14 -12.71
N ASP A 199 -3.97 11.29 -11.53
CA ASP A 199 -3.37 10.19 -10.78
C ASP A 199 -4.30 9.62 -9.72
N PHE A 200 -4.43 8.30 -9.70
CA PHE A 200 -5.10 7.56 -8.63
C PHE A 200 -4.24 6.40 -8.15
N THR A 201 -4.33 6.06 -6.86
CA THR A 201 -3.43 5.09 -6.23
C THR A 201 -4.20 3.97 -5.56
N ALA A 202 -3.97 2.74 -6.02
CA ALA A 202 -4.45 1.55 -5.34
C ALA A 202 -3.43 1.09 -4.31
N THR A 203 -3.88 0.69 -3.12
CA THR A 203 -3.00 0.20 -2.06
C THR A 203 -3.40 -1.20 -1.61
N SER A 204 -2.48 -1.91 -0.97
CA SER A 204 -2.76 -3.19 -0.34
C SER A 204 -1.78 -3.45 0.80
N ARG A 205 -2.24 -4.13 1.84
CA ARG A 205 -1.48 -4.51 3.02
C ARG A 205 -1.98 -5.83 3.55
N ILE A 206 -1.05 -6.72 3.91
CA ILE A 206 -1.40 -7.98 4.56
C ILE A 206 -1.21 -7.90 6.08
N THR A 207 -2.20 -8.40 6.81
CA THR A 207 -2.18 -8.55 8.27
C THR A 207 -2.70 -9.93 8.67
N SER A 208 -2.53 -10.28 9.94
CA SER A 208 -3.14 -11.45 10.58
C SER A 208 -3.42 -11.08 12.04
N ALA A 209 -4.52 -11.60 12.59
CA ALA A 209 -4.88 -11.35 13.99
C ALA A 209 -4.02 -12.19 14.95
N THR A 210 -3.58 -13.38 14.53
CA THR A 210 -2.84 -14.34 15.37
C THR A 210 -1.36 -14.49 15.01
N ARG A 211 -0.89 -13.83 13.94
CA ARG A 211 0.51 -13.88 13.48
C ARG A 211 1.12 -12.49 13.40
N ALA A 212 2.36 -12.39 13.85
CA ALA A 212 3.19 -11.21 13.62
C ALA A 212 3.83 -11.34 12.23
N ASN A 213 3.48 -10.44 11.30
CA ASN A 213 4.15 -10.41 10.01
C ASN A 213 5.57 -9.86 10.17
N THR A 214 6.58 -10.64 9.78
CA THR A 214 8.00 -10.30 9.91
C THR A 214 8.65 -9.96 8.59
N ALA A 215 7.90 -9.93 7.49
CA ALA A 215 8.43 -9.54 6.18
C ALA A 215 8.78 -8.05 6.16
N ALA A 216 9.84 -7.69 5.42
CA ALA A 216 10.25 -6.29 5.26
C ALA A 216 9.20 -5.46 4.49
N GLN A 217 8.60 -6.05 3.46
CA GLN A 217 7.54 -5.42 2.66
C GLN A 217 6.20 -6.11 2.94
N GLN A 218 5.29 -5.39 3.60
CA GLN A 218 3.98 -5.92 4.02
C GLN A 218 2.82 -5.21 3.30
N SER A 219 3.16 -4.21 2.49
CA SER A 219 2.22 -3.38 1.75
C SER A 219 2.78 -3.05 0.37
N GLY A 220 1.88 -2.75 -0.56
CA GLY A 220 2.18 -2.30 -1.89
C GLY A 220 1.25 -1.16 -2.29
N GLN A 221 1.69 -0.36 -3.23
CA GLN A 221 0.88 0.67 -3.84
C GLN A 221 1.26 0.79 -5.32
N VAL A 222 0.29 1.12 -6.16
CA VAL A 222 0.49 1.42 -7.57
C VAL A 222 -0.30 2.68 -7.88
N THR A 223 0.41 3.70 -8.34
CA THR A 223 -0.20 4.92 -8.89
C THR A 223 -0.34 4.77 -10.39
N THR A 224 -1.54 5.04 -10.89
CA THR A 224 -1.89 5.00 -12.30
C THR A 224 -2.34 6.37 -12.74
N THR A 225 -1.75 6.88 -13.82
CA THR A 225 -2.19 8.12 -14.47
C THR A 225 -3.26 7.78 -15.51
N ALA A 226 -4.48 8.28 -15.30
CA ALA A 226 -5.55 8.22 -16.29
C ALA A 226 -5.39 9.35 -17.30
N GLU A 227 -5.44 9.00 -18.57
CA GLU A 227 -5.46 9.94 -19.68
C GLU A 227 -6.82 9.86 -20.39
N LEU A 228 -7.42 11.02 -20.64
CA LEU A 228 -8.58 11.09 -21.52
C LEU A 228 -8.17 10.70 -22.95
N PRO A 229 -9.05 10.05 -23.72
CA PRO A 229 -8.77 9.76 -25.12
C PRO A 229 -8.53 11.08 -25.89
N LEU A 230 -7.44 11.11 -26.67
CA LEU A 230 -7.14 12.21 -27.58
C LEU A 230 -8.31 12.45 -28.54
N ILE A 231 -8.79 13.70 -28.59
CA ILE A 231 -9.75 14.13 -29.61
C ILE A 231 -8.97 14.51 -30.87
N THR A 232 -9.13 13.73 -31.94
CA THR A 232 -8.56 14.07 -33.26
C THR A 232 -9.59 14.80 -34.10
N VAL A 233 -9.22 15.99 -34.61
CA VAL A 233 -10.02 16.71 -35.60
C VAL A 233 -9.51 16.37 -36.99
N GLY A 234 -10.40 15.82 -37.84
CA GLY A 234 -10.12 15.60 -39.26
C GLY A 234 -10.99 16.51 -40.12
N GLN A 235 -10.39 17.20 -41.09
CA GLN A 235 -11.16 17.91 -42.12
C GLN A 235 -11.64 16.90 -43.16
N LYS A 236 -12.95 16.80 -43.36
CA LYS A 236 -13.54 16.10 -44.51
C LYS A 236 -14.13 17.14 -45.45
N ILE A 237 -13.58 17.26 -46.66
CA ILE A 237 -14.21 18.07 -47.71
C ILE A 237 -15.41 17.28 -48.22
N ALA A 238 -16.61 17.75 -47.90
CA ALA A 238 -17.87 17.20 -48.41
C ALA A 238 -18.29 17.94 -49.68
N GLY A 239 -18.23 17.25 -50.82
CA GLY A 239 -18.57 17.80 -52.13
C GLY A 239 -17.42 18.59 -52.76
N GLN A 240 -17.04 18.21 -53.98
CA GLN A 240 -16.36 19.14 -54.87
C GLN A 240 -17.45 20.05 -55.43
N TRP A 241 -17.72 21.16 -54.75
CA TRP A 241 -18.50 22.22 -55.36
C TRP A 241 -17.55 22.97 -56.28
N ASP A 242 -17.95 23.16 -57.54
CA ASP A 242 -17.29 24.12 -58.40
C ASP A 242 -17.37 25.48 -57.71
N GLN A 243 -16.25 25.97 -57.18
CA GLN A 243 -16.19 27.29 -56.57
C GLN A 243 -16.35 28.33 -57.67
N THR A 244 -17.58 28.76 -57.93
CA THR A 244 -17.85 29.92 -58.79
C THR A 244 -17.68 31.18 -57.97
N TRP A 245 -16.46 31.70 -57.94
CA TRP A 245 -16.20 33.06 -57.47
C TRP A 245 -16.71 34.05 -58.52
N PRO A 246 -17.39 35.15 -58.13
CA PRO A 246 -17.57 36.26 -59.06
C PRO A 246 -16.18 36.78 -59.48
N GLU A 247 -16.03 37.23 -60.73
CA GLU A 247 -14.71 37.51 -61.35
C GLU A 247 -13.88 38.55 -60.56
N ASP A 248 -14.54 39.42 -59.82
CA ASP A 248 -13.97 40.44 -58.93
C ASP A 248 -13.36 39.88 -57.64
N ALA A 249 -13.72 38.65 -57.25
CA ALA A 249 -13.18 37.96 -56.07
C ALA A 249 -12.00 37.01 -56.41
N ARG A 250 -11.62 36.86 -57.69
CA ARG A 250 -10.45 36.05 -58.07
C ARG A 250 -9.17 36.60 -57.43
N GLY A 251 -8.56 35.80 -56.55
CA GLY A 251 -7.31 36.13 -55.85
C GLY A 251 -7.50 36.63 -54.41
N TRP A 252 -8.73 36.74 -53.92
CA TRP A 252 -8.99 37.05 -52.51
C TRP A 252 -8.70 35.82 -51.65
N LEU A 253 -7.76 35.97 -50.70
CA LEU A 253 -7.52 34.95 -49.67
C LEU A 253 -8.49 35.22 -48.51
N VAL A 254 -9.64 34.54 -48.50
CA VAL A 254 -10.55 34.65 -47.35
C VAL A 254 -10.02 33.78 -46.22
N SER A 255 -9.38 34.42 -45.25
CA SER A 255 -8.85 33.74 -44.05
C SER A 255 -9.90 33.78 -42.96
N TYR A 256 -10.27 32.62 -42.44
CA TYR A 256 -11.14 32.50 -41.26
C TYR A 256 -10.30 32.02 -40.08
N ASN A 257 -10.40 32.71 -38.94
CA ASN A 257 -9.93 32.17 -37.67
C ASN A 257 -11.10 31.45 -37.00
N LEU A 258 -10.97 30.14 -36.87
CA LEU A 258 -11.90 29.30 -36.13
C LEU A 258 -11.30 29.03 -34.76
N SER A 259 -11.92 29.54 -33.71
CA SER A 259 -11.61 29.18 -32.33
C SER A 259 -12.63 28.15 -31.86
N LEU A 260 -12.23 26.88 -31.74
CA LEU A 260 -13.02 25.91 -31.00
C LEU A 260 -12.88 26.18 -29.51
N ALA A 261 -13.89 26.80 -28.92
CA ALA A 261 -14.07 26.81 -27.47
C ALA A 261 -14.92 25.58 -27.10
N ALA A 262 -14.26 24.50 -26.67
CA ALA A 262 -14.95 23.38 -26.04
C ALA A 262 -14.97 23.62 -24.53
N ASN A 263 -16.15 23.65 -23.94
CA ASN A 263 -16.30 23.49 -22.50
C ASN A 263 -16.68 22.02 -22.24
N GLU A 264 -15.96 21.38 -21.33
CA GLU A 264 -16.17 20.05 -20.75
C GLU A 264 -17.26 19.18 -21.41
N HIS A 265 -16.88 18.50 -22.49
CA HIS A 265 -17.61 17.41 -23.15
C HIS A 265 -18.94 17.75 -23.84
N ARG A 266 -18.86 18.02 -25.16
CA ARG A 266 -19.65 17.33 -26.22
C ARG A 266 -19.52 18.08 -27.56
N VAL A 267 -18.73 17.52 -28.48
CA VAL A 267 -19.08 17.61 -29.91
C VAL A 267 -18.83 16.24 -30.53
N THR A 268 -19.91 15.48 -30.77
CA THR A 268 -19.84 14.12 -31.37
C THR A 268 -19.88 14.14 -32.90
N ALA A 269 -20.29 15.26 -33.49
CA ALA A 269 -20.12 15.62 -34.90
C ALA A 269 -20.46 17.11 -35.05
N TRP A 270 -19.80 17.81 -35.97
CA TRP A 270 -20.22 19.14 -36.40
C TRP A 270 -20.05 19.26 -37.91
N GLU A 271 -21.00 19.93 -38.55
CA GLU A 271 -21.04 20.19 -39.99
C GLU A 271 -21.11 21.71 -40.18
N ILE A 272 -20.24 22.25 -41.03
CA ILE A 272 -20.36 23.62 -41.52
C ILE A 272 -20.86 23.52 -42.96
N ALA A 273 -22.07 24.00 -43.20
CA ALA A 273 -22.63 24.19 -44.53
C ALA A 273 -22.65 25.69 -44.86
N PHE A 274 -22.34 26.03 -46.10
CA PHE A 274 -22.47 27.38 -46.64
C PHE A 274 -23.61 27.36 -47.67
N ASP A 275 -24.61 28.20 -47.49
CA ASP A 275 -25.59 28.48 -48.55
C ASP A 275 -25.08 29.67 -49.36
N VAL A 276 -24.83 29.44 -50.65
CA VAL A 276 -24.55 30.51 -51.60
C VAL A 276 -25.90 30.88 -52.25
N PRO A 277 -26.42 32.11 -52.06
CA PRO A 277 -27.69 32.48 -52.66
C PRO A 277 -27.60 32.39 -54.19
N ALA A 278 -28.56 31.72 -54.82
CA ALA A 278 -28.75 31.82 -56.26
C ALA A 278 -29.13 33.27 -56.61
N ARG A 279 -28.49 33.79 -57.67
CA ARG A 279 -28.72 35.14 -58.19
C ARG A 279 -30.18 35.41 -58.53
#